data_AF-A0A519EQS9-F1
#
_entry.id   AF-A0A519EQS9-F1
#
_cell.length_a   1.000
_cell.length_b   1.000
_cell.length_c   1.000
_cell.angle_alpha   90.00
_cell.angle_beta   90.00
_cell.angle_gamma   90.00
#
_symmetry.space_group_name_H-M   'P 1'
#
loop_
_entity.id
_entity.type
_entity.pdbx_description
1 polymer ?
#
loop_
_entity_poly.entity_id
_entity_poly.type
_entity_poly.pdbx_seq_one_letter_code
_entity_poly.pdbx_strand_id
1 'polypeptide(L)'
;ETFDVAAQRYREHFTLADRYHGLASNWANIMVLGTIGLAFYLANGLGWAPTEVAATYALTVLFMRTPLVLAVAAIPAQISGRVALDKVESLALAEHHESFDVAPSHIAGHWQTLELRDVEYHYAPQGDEPGFDVGPVNLTLRRGETVFLMGGNGSGKSSLARLLSGLYRPSAGAILIDGQVIGSDDWLAYRQLFASVFTDFHLFAQLLGADGQNADVADVEHWLEKLHMKHKVQLADGHLLDTRFSQGQRKRLALMLALLEKRDILLLDEWAADQDPLFRRFFYRELLPMFKKAGVTVFAISHDDQYFDLADRLVKMESGQLSELQGDRRENASRDAVEEIGAAYQMKTVEAL
;
A
#
# COMPACT_ATOMS: atom_id res chain seq x y z
N GLU A 1 -16.68 13.42 -18.30
CA GLU A 1 -17.25 14.64 -17.71
C GLU A 1 -16.24 15.45 -16.87
N THR A 2 -15.73 14.99 -15.73
CA THR A 2 -14.75 15.77 -14.93
C THR A 2 -13.39 15.95 -15.63
N PHE A 3 -12.93 14.92 -16.35
CA PHE A 3 -11.70 14.98 -17.15
C PHE A 3 -11.80 15.94 -18.34
N ASP A 4 -12.99 16.07 -18.94
CA ASP A 4 -13.20 16.96 -20.10
C ASP A 4 -13.08 18.44 -19.71
N VAL A 5 -13.62 18.81 -18.54
CA VAL A 5 -13.51 20.19 -18.02
C VAL A 5 -12.06 20.54 -17.69
N ALA A 6 -11.32 19.63 -17.06
CA ALA A 6 -9.90 19.84 -16.76
C ALA A 6 -9.06 19.94 -18.05
N ALA A 7 -9.33 19.08 -19.03
CA ALA A 7 -8.65 19.10 -20.33
C ALA A 7 -8.95 20.39 -21.13
N GLN A 8 -10.20 20.86 -21.10
CA GLN A 8 -10.59 22.13 -21.72
C GLN A 8 -9.88 23.32 -21.06
N ARG A 9 -9.88 23.39 -19.72
CA ARG A 9 -9.16 24.43 -18.98
C ARG A 9 -7.66 24.41 -19.26
N TYR A 10 -7.05 23.22 -19.27
CA TYR A 10 -5.64 23.07 -19.62
C TYR A 10 -5.36 23.59 -21.03
N ARG A 11 -6.16 23.18 -22.02
CA ARG A 11 -6.04 23.65 -23.41
C ARG A 11 -6.20 25.17 -23.50
N GLU A 12 -7.16 25.75 -22.79
CA GLU A 12 -7.38 27.19 -22.76
C GLU A 12 -6.18 27.94 -22.19
N HIS A 13 -5.69 27.53 -21.02
CA HIS A 13 -4.50 28.14 -20.40
C HIS A 13 -3.25 27.96 -21.24
N PHE A 14 -3.04 26.78 -21.82
CA PHE A 14 -1.90 26.51 -22.70
C PHE A 14 -1.95 27.37 -23.96
N THR A 15 -3.11 27.43 -24.62
CA THR A 15 -3.30 28.25 -25.83
C THR A 15 -3.11 29.74 -25.52
N LEU A 16 -3.61 30.19 -24.37
CA LEU A 16 -3.45 31.57 -23.93
C LEU A 16 -1.97 31.91 -23.66
N ALA A 17 -1.26 31.03 -22.94
CA ALA A 17 0.16 31.19 -22.66
C ALA A 17 0.99 31.23 -23.95
N ASP A 18 0.70 30.36 -24.90
CA ASP A 18 1.40 30.29 -26.19
C ASP A 18 1.16 31.55 -27.04
N ARG A 19 -0.07 32.08 -27.05
CA ARG A 19 -0.39 33.37 -27.69
C ARG A 19 0.41 34.52 -27.07
N TYR A 20 0.47 34.60 -25.74
CA TYR A 20 1.25 35.63 -25.07
C TYR A 20 2.75 35.49 -25.37
N HIS A 21 3.27 34.26 -25.40
CA HIS A 21 4.65 34.01 -25.77
C HIS A 21 4.96 34.45 -27.21
N GLY A 22 4.11 34.10 -28.17
CA GLY A 22 4.23 34.52 -29.56
C GLY A 22 4.17 36.05 -29.73
N LEU A 23 3.24 36.72 -29.04
CA LEU A 23 3.15 38.19 -29.03
C LEU A 23 4.40 38.83 -28.43
N ALA A 24 4.89 38.33 -27.30
CA ALA A 24 6.10 38.85 -26.66
C ALA A 24 7.34 38.69 -27.55
N SER A 25 7.49 37.53 -28.21
CA SER A 25 8.59 37.28 -29.15
C SER A 25 8.55 38.21 -30.37
N ASN A 26 7.37 38.41 -30.96
CA ASN A 26 7.20 39.34 -32.08
C ASN A 26 7.43 40.80 -31.66
N TRP A 27 6.96 41.20 -30.48
CA TRP A 27 7.23 42.53 -29.93
C TRP A 27 8.72 42.78 -29.75
N ALA A 28 9.46 41.80 -29.21
CA ALA A 28 10.92 41.89 -29.09
C ALA A 28 11.61 42.07 -30.45
N ASN A 29 11.15 41.36 -31.48
CA ASN A 29 11.67 41.52 -32.85
C ASN A 29 11.41 42.92 -33.42
N ILE A 30 10.20 43.45 -33.23
CA ILE A 30 9.82 44.80 -33.67
C ILE A 30 10.69 45.85 -32.95
N MET A 31 10.88 45.72 -31.63
CA MET A 31 11.72 46.64 -30.86
C MET A 31 13.16 46.64 -31.33
N VAL A 32 13.73 45.45 -31.64
CA VAL A 32 15.10 45.33 -32.16
C VAL A 32 15.25 46.00 -33.53
N LEU A 33 14.39 45.64 -34.49
CA LEU A 33 14.44 46.24 -35.84
C LEU A 33 14.13 47.73 -35.82
N GLY A 34 13.19 48.17 -34.98
CA GLY A 34 12.85 49.56 -34.76
C GLY A 34 14.01 50.35 -34.16
N THR A 35 14.75 49.77 -33.21
CA THR A 35 15.95 50.41 -32.62
C THR A 35 17.05 50.57 -33.67
N ILE A 36 17.27 49.56 -34.52
CA ILE A 36 18.22 49.64 -35.63
C ILE A 36 17.77 50.74 -36.62
N GLY A 37 16.49 50.75 -37.02
CA GLY A 37 15.94 51.76 -37.91
C GLY A 37 16.06 53.18 -37.36
N LEU A 38 15.78 53.36 -36.05
CA LEU A 38 15.93 54.62 -35.35
C LEU A 38 17.40 55.08 -35.34
N ALA A 39 18.34 54.18 -35.06
CA ALA A 39 19.77 54.52 -35.07
C ALA A 39 20.21 55.05 -36.45
N PHE A 40 19.77 54.42 -37.54
CA PHE A 40 20.06 54.90 -38.90
C PHE A 40 19.33 56.21 -39.23
N TYR A 41 18.09 56.39 -38.78
CA TYR A 41 17.36 57.65 -38.96
C TYR A 41 18.03 58.83 -38.25
N LEU A 42 18.48 58.64 -37.00
CA LEU A 42 19.18 59.68 -36.25
C LEU A 42 20.54 60.03 -36.90
N ALA A 43 21.29 59.03 -37.34
CA ALA A 43 22.58 59.25 -37.99
C ALA A 43 22.43 59.92 -39.38
N ASN A 44 21.65 59.31 -40.28
CA ASN A 44 21.58 59.75 -41.69
C ASN A 44 20.51 60.82 -41.94
N GLY A 45 19.40 60.78 -41.19
CA GLY A 45 18.28 61.71 -41.37
C GLY A 45 18.48 63.04 -40.64
N LEU A 46 18.99 62.99 -39.40
CA LEU A 46 19.20 64.19 -38.57
C LEU A 46 20.68 64.63 -38.50
N GLY A 47 21.61 63.82 -39.01
CA GLY A 47 23.04 64.16 -39.03
C GLY A 47 23.72 64.08 -37.65
N TRP A 48 23.13 63.36 -36.68
CA TRP A 48 23.64 63.32 -35.31
C TRP A 48 24.94 62.52 -35.16
N ALA A 49 25.23 61.62 -36.11
CA ALA A 49 26.43 60.80 -36.13
C ALA A 49 26.76 60.29 -37.55
N PRO A 50 28.01 59.90 -37.82
CA PRO A 50 28.37 59.21 -39.06
C PRO A 50 27.66 57.85 -39.19
N THR A 51 27.43 57.41 -40.44
CA THR A 51 26.79 56.12 -40.74
C THR A 51 27.54 54.92 -40.14
N GLU A 52 28.86 55.01 -39.99
CA GLU A 52 29.70 53.99 -39.35
C GLU A 52 29.34 53.75 -37.88
N VAL A 53 28.97 54.82 -37.16
CA VAL A 53 28.54 54.73 -35.76
C VAL A 53 27.20 54.02 -35.68
N ALA A 54 26.23 54.36 -36.55
CA ALA A 54 24.95 53.66 -36.62
C ALA A 54 25.10 52.17 -36.99
N ALA A 55 26.01 51.84 -37.90
CA ALA A 55 26.32 50.45 -38.25
C ALA A 55 26.88 49.66 -37.06
N THR A 56 27.74 50.29 -36.25
CA THR A 56 28.29 49.68 -35.03
C THR A 56 27.20 49.40 -34.00
N TYR A 57 26.28 50.34 -33.77
CA TYR A 57 25.12 50.13 -32.89
C TYR A 57 24.20 49.03 -33.43
N ALA A 58 23.92 49.03 -34.73
CA ALA A 58 23.08 48.02 -35.35
C ALA A 58 23.67 46.61 -35.19
N LEU A 59 24.96 46.45 -35.44
CA LEU A 59 25.69 45.19 -35.25
C LEU A 59 25.64 44.73 -33.78
N THR A 60 25.84 45.65 -32.84
CA THR A 60 25.79 45.38 -31.39
C THR A 60 24.41 44.90 -30.96
N VAL A 61 23.36 45.57 -31.41
CA VAL A 61 21.96 45.19 -31.14
C VAL A 61 21.62 43.83 -31.76
N LEU A 62 22.08 43.56 -32.98
CA LEU A 62 21.91 42.26 -33.64
C LEU A 62 22.58 41.12 -32.88
N PHE A 63 23.80 41.33 -32.35
CA PHE A 63 24.50 40.32 -31.57
C PHE A 63 23.89 40.11 -30.17
N MET A 64 23.35 41.15 -29.52
CA MET A 64 22.65 41.01 -28.23
C MET A 64 21.28 40.33 -28.34
N ARG A 65 20.65 40.36 -29.52
CA ARG A 65 19.32 39.76 -29.71
C ARG A 65 19.29 38.29 -29.32
N THR A 66 20.24 37.50 -29.80
CA THR A 66 20.27 36.05 -29.57
C THR A 66 20.31 35.67 -28.08
N PRO A 67 21.25 36.17 -27.25
CA PRO A 67 21.28 35.83 -25.82
C PRO A 67 20.05 36.35 -25.06
N LEU A 68 19.50 37.51 -25.43
CA LEU A 68 18.29 38.04 -24.80
C LEU A 68 17.06 37.16 -25.05
N VAL A 69 16.87 36.72 -26.30
CA VAL A 69 15.77 35.81 -26.66
C VAL A 69 15.93 34.47 -25.94
N LEU A 70 17.13 33.92 -25.88
CA LEU A 70 17.40 32.67 -25.17
C LEU A 70 17.12 32.80 -23.66
N ALA A 71 17.49 33.92 -23.03
CA ALA A 71 17.22 34.17 -21.62
C ALA A 71 15.71 34.21 -21.32
N VAL A 72 14.92 34.90 -22.14
CA VAL A 72 13.46 34.97 -21.98
C VAL A 72 12.80 33.61 -22.26
N ALA A 73 13.28 32.90 -23.28
CA ALA A 73 12.78 31.56 -23.62
C ALA A 73 13.07 30.52 -22.53
N ALA A 74 14.07 30.75 -21.67
CA ALA A 74 14.37 29.87 -20.54
C ALA A 74 13.43 30.07 -19.34
N ILE A 75 12.71 31.20 -19.23
CA ILE A 75 11.85 31.51 -18.07
C ILE A 75 10.75 30.47 -17.85
N PRO A 76 9.96 30.04 -18.87
CA PRO A 76 8.90 29.05 -18.65
C PRO A 76 9.43 27.70 -18.15
N ALA A 77 10.59 27.26 -18.65
CA ALA A 77 11.24 26.04 -18.22
C ALA A 77 11.67 26.13 -16.74
N GLN A 78 12.22 27.27 -16.32
CA GLN A 78 12.59 27.53 -14.93
C GLN A 78 11.37 27.55 -13.99
N ILE A 79 10.27 28.19 -14.39
CA ILE A 79 9.02 28.19 -13.61
C ILE A 79 8.49 26.76 -13.45
N SER A 80 8.46 26.00 -14.54
CA SER A 80 7.96 24.62 -14.54
C SER A 80 8.83 23.70 -13.68
N GLY A 81 10.16 23.87 -13.75
CA GLY A 81 11.12 23.18 -12.89
C GLY A 81 10.90 23.48 -11.41
N ARG A 82 10.67 24.75 -11.06
CA ARG A 82 10.37 25.15 -9.68
C ARG A 82 9.07 24.55 -9.16
N VAL A 83 7.99 24.59 -9.95
CA VAL A 83 6.71 23.96 -9.55
C VAL A 83 6.87 22.44 -9.36
N ALA A 84 7.66 21.77 -10.20
CA ALA A 84 7.95 20.36 -10.02
C ALA A 84 8.75 20.09 -8.74
N LEU A 85 9.75 20.93 -8.43
CA LEU A 85 10.53 20.85 -7.21
C LEU A 85 9.66 21.09 -5.97
N ASP A 86 8.85 22.15 -5.96
CA ASP A 86 7.93 22.46 -4.86
C ASP A 86 6.97 21.29 -4.59
N LYS A 87 6.52 20.59 -5.65
CA LYS A 87 5.71 19.37 -5.51
C LYS A 87 6.49 18.22 -4.89
N VAL A 88 7.75 18.02 -5.27
CA VAL A 88 8.60 16.99 -4.65
C VAL A 88 8.89 17.33 -3.19
N GLU A 89 9.20 18.58 -2.88
CA GLU A 89 9.42 19.07 -1.51
C GLU A 89 8.15 19.02 -0.66
N SER A 90 6.96 19.14 -1.27
CA SER A 90 5.69 18.98 -0.56
C SER A 90 5.42 17.53 -0.14
N LEU A 91 6.10 16.55 -0.75
CA LEU A 91 6.12 15.20 -0.22
C LEU A 91 6.97 15.25 1.05
N ALA A 92 6.37 15.02 2.20
CA ALA A 92 7.08 14.86 3.48
C ALA A 92 7.87 13.55 3.48
N LEU A 93 8.92 13.48 2.65
CA LEU A 93 9.78 12.32 2.50
C LEU A 93 10.53 12.07 3.80
N ALA A 94 10.69 10.81 4.15
CA ALA A 94 11.54 10.42 5.26
C ALA A 94 12.99 10.85 5.00
N GLU A 95 13.76 11.07 6.06
CA GLU A 95 15.20 11.29 5.93
C GLU A 95 15.85 10.11 5.19
N HIS A 96 16.88 10.42 4.40
CA HIS A 96 17.60 9.39 3.67
C HIS A 96 18.39 8.52 4.65
N HIS A 97 18.17 7.21 4.58
CA HIS A 97 18.95 6.21 5.28
C HIS A 97 19.63 5.28 4.26
N GLU A 98 20.93 5.02 4.46
CA GLU A 98 21.74 4.23 3.53
C GLU A 98 21.33 2.75 3.52
N SER A 99 20.82 2.25 4.66
CA SER A 99 20.32 0.89 4.79
C SER A 99 18.95 0.86 5.47
N PHE A 100 18.20 -0.22 5.20
CA PHE A 100 16.96 -0.57 5.90
C PHE A 100 17.23 -1.57 7.02
N ASP A 101 18.45 -1.55 7.58
CA ASP A 101 18.85 -2.48 8.61
C ASP A 101 17.97 -2.28 9.85
N VAL A 102 17.30 -3.34 10.24
CA VAL A 102 16.58 -3.35 11.51
C VAL A 102 17.62 -3.59 12.58
N ALA A 103 17.83 -2.59 13.44
CA ALA A 103 18.68 -2.75 14.60
C ALA A 103 18.25 -4.02 15.37
N PRO A 104 19.19 -4.78 15.94
CA PRO A 104 18.87 -5.96 16.73
C PRO A 104 17.87 -5.58 17.81
N SER A 105 16.61 -5.97 17.63
CA SER A 105 15.57 -5.68 18.59
C SER A 105 15.52 -6.79 19.62
N HIS A 106 15.16 -6.43 20.84
CA HIS A 106 14.84 -7.39 21.90
C HIS A 106 13.58 -8.22 21.58
N ILE A 107 12.88 -7.91 20.49
CA ILE A 107 11.59 -8.48 20.07
C ILE A 107 11.79 -9.73 19.20
N ALA A 108 12.87 -9.79 18.42
CA ALA A 108 13.07 -10.84 17.42
C ALA A 108 13.40 -12.21 18.06
N GLY A 109 12.62 -13.24 17.71
CA GLY A 109 12.91 -14.66 17.96
C GLY A 109 12.53 -15.21 19.35
N HIS A 110 12.28 -14.36 20.34
CA HIS A 110 12.12 -14.80 21.75
C HIS A 110 10.79 -14.44 22.42
N TRP A 111 9.91 -13.69 21.75
CA TRP A 111 8.66 -13.27 22.35
C TRP A 111 7.76 -14.44 22.78
N GLN A 112 6.98 -14.25 23.84
CA GLN A 112 6.00 -15.21 24.35
C GLN A 112 4.58 -14.63 24.35
N THR A 113 4.44 -13.35 24.68
CA THR A 113 3.16 -12.65 24.71
C THR A 113 3.21 -11.35 23.92
N LEU A 114 2.15 -11.09 23.16
CA LEU A 114 1.87 -9.81 22.50
C LEU A 114 0.56 -9.27 23.06
N GLU A 115 0.57 -8.07 23.60
CA GLU A 115 -0.60 -7.45 24.24
C GLU A 115 -0.99 -6.14 23.54
N LEU A 116 -2.26 -6.01 23.18
CA LEU A 116 -2.92 -4.74 22.93
C LEU A 116 -3.56 -4.34 24.27
N ARG A 117 -3.17 -3.19 24.82
CA ARG A 117 -3.70 -2.65 26.07
C ARG A 117 -4.40 -1.32 25.80
N ASP A 118 -5.72 -1.34 25.96
CA ASP A 118 -6.60 -0.19 25.74
C ASP A 118 -6.33 0.53 24.40
N VAL A 119 -6.05 -0.25 23.35
CA VAL A 119 -5.67 0.29 22.04
C VAL A 119 -6.89 0.87 21.35
N GLU A 120 -6.78 2.14 20.95
CA GLU A 120 -7.81 2.85 20.20
C GLU A 120 -7.29 3.36 18.85
N TYR A 121 -8.18 3.48 17.88
CA TYR A 121 -7.89 4.06 16.57
C TYR A 121 -9.12 4.77 16.01
N HIS A 122 -8.89 5.98 15.49
CA HIS A 122 -9.95 6.82 14.93
C HIS A 122 -9.74 7.03 13.43
N TYR A 123 -10.72 6.63 12.62
CA TYR A 123 -10.77 7.04 11.23
C TYR A 123 -11.34 8.45 11.11
N ALA A 124 -10.58 9.35 10.49
CA ALA A 124 -11.07 10.67 10.19
C ALA A 124 -12.29 10.60 9.24
N PRO A 125 -13.31 11.45 9.43
CA PRO A 125 -14.45 11.52 8.52
C PRO A 125 -13.98 11.90 7.11
N GLN A 126 -14.54 11.21 6.10
CA GLN A 126 -14.21 11.45 4.69
C GLN A 126 -15.45 11.97 3.95
N GLY A 127 -15.47 13.28 3.70
CA GLY A 127 -16.64 13.93 3.11
C GLY A 127 -17.85 13.86 4.06
N ASP A 128 -18.93 13.25 3.60
CA ASP A 128 -20.18 13.08 4.37
C ASP A 128 -20.22 11.77 5.18
N GLU A 129 -19.22 10.89 5.05
CA GLU A 129 -19.17 9.66 5.85
C GLU A 129 -18.64 9.96 7.27
N PRO A 130 -19.38 9.56 8.33
CA PRO A 130 -18.92 9.76 9.70
C PRO A 130 -17.65 8.96 9.95
N GLY A 131 -16.79 9.49 10.83
CA GLY A 131 -15.63 8.75 11.32
C GLY A 131 -16.03 7.43 12.00
N PHE A 132 -15.08 6.50 12.06
CA PHE A 132 -15.28 5.20 12.70
C PHE A 132 -14.20 4.96 13.74
N ASP A 133 -14.63 4.53 14.93
CA ASP A 133 -13.76 4.32 16.06
C ASP A 133 -13.59 2.82 16.33
N VAL A 134 -12.35 2.43 16.62
CA VAL A 134 -11.98 1.10 17.08
C VAL A 134 -11.39 1.22 18.46
N GLY A 135 -11.90 0.44 19.41
CA GLY A 135 -11.37 0.35 20.76
C GLY A 135 -12.23 0.99 21.85
N PRO A 136 -11.77 0.95 23.11
CA PRO A 136 -10.48 0.38 23.54
C PRO A 136 -10.42 -1.14 23.34
N VAL A 137 -9.37 -1.61 22.66
CA VAL A 137 -9.13 -3.03 22.38
C VAL A 137 -8.13 -3.60 23.38
N ASN A 138 -8.54 -4.68 24.04
CA ASN A 138 -7.69 -5.50 24.90
C ASN A 138 -7.58 -6.91 24.32
N LEU A 139 -6.38 -7.30 23.91
CA LEU A 139 -6.10 -8.61 23.30
C LEU A 139 -4.71 -9.06 23.69
N THR A 140 -4.57 -10.28 24.18
CA THR A 140 -3.26 -10.92 24.37
C THR A 140 -3.14 -12.06 23.37
N LEU A 141 -2.07 -12.09 22.57
CA LEU A 141 -1.69 -13.25 21.77
C LEU A 141 -0.54 -13.99 22.47
N ARG A 142 -0.60 -15.33 22.46
CA ARG A 142 0.45 -16.22 22.96
C ARG A 142 1.14 -16.92 21.80
N ARG A 143 2.45 -17.05 21.88
CA ARG A 143 3.21 -17.71 20.81
C ARG A 143 2.70 -19.13 20.53
N GLY A 144 2.46 -19.43 19.26
CA GLY A 144 2.01 -20.73 18.77
C GLY A 144 0.51 -21.00 18.93
N GLU A 145 -0.29 -20.03 19.37
CA GLU A 145 -1.75 -20.19 19.41
C GLU A 145 -2.41 -19.85 18.07
N THR A 146 -3.58 -20.45 17.82
CA THR A 146 -4.44 -20.11 16.69
C THR A 146 -5.67 -19.35 17.19
N VAL A 147 -5.80 -18.08 16.82
CA VAL A 147 -6.93 -17.22 17.20
C VAL A 147 -7.74 -16.89 15.97
N PHE A 148 -9.06 -17.10 16.06
CA PHE A 148 -9.99 -16.66 15.03
C PHE A 148 -10.73 -15.40 15.46
N LEU A 149 -10.84 -14.45 14.52
CA LEU A 149 -11.62 -13.24 14.67
C LEU A 149 -12.87 -13.32 13.78
N MET A 150 -14.05 -13.20 14.39
CA MET A 150 -15.34 -13.15 13.71
C MET A 150 -16.03 -11.81 13.94
N GLY A 151 -17.05 -11.50 13.14
CA GLY A 151 -17.86 -10.29 13.29
C GLY A 151 -18.44 -9.81 11.96
N GLY A 152 -19.49 -9.01 12.01
CA GLY A 152 -20.16 -8.48 10.82
C GLY A 152 -19.28 -7.55 9.96
N ASN A 153 -19.73 -7.25 8.74
CA ASN A 153 -19.08 -6.25 7.89
C ASN A 153 -19.12 -4.88 8.59
N GLY A 154 -18.02 -4.12 8.49
CA GLY A 154 -17.90 -2.82 9.16
C GLY A 154 -17.71 -2.89 10.68
N SER A 155 -17.53 -4.06 11.30
CA SER A 155 -17.31 -4.13 12.75
C SER A 155 -15.93 -3.69 13.22
N GLY A 156 -14.97 -3.51 12.30
CA GLY A 156 -13.60 -3.07 12.57
C GLY A 156 -12.51 -4.15 12.49
N LYS A 157 -12.84 -5.37 12.01
CA LYS A 157 -11.89 -6.50 11.91
C LYS A 157 -10.59 -6.18 11.15
N SER A 158 -10.71 -5.63 9.94
CA SER A 158 -9.54 -5.26 9.14
C SER A 158 -8.74 -4.10 9.77
N SER A 159 -9.41 -3.20 10.50
CA SER A 159 -8.75 -2.15 11.27
C SER A 159 -7.93 -2.75 12.42
N LEU A 160 -8.50 -3.70 13.17
CA LEU A 160 -7.77 -4.46 14.19
C LEU A 160 -6.61 -5.24 13.59
N ALA A 161 -6.78 -5.88 12.42
CA ALA A 161 -5.71 -6.57 11.73
C ALA A 161 -4.53 -5.64 11.34
N ARG A 162 -4.84 -4.42 10.89
CA ARG A 162 -3.83 -3.39 10.55
C ARG A 162 -3.16 -2.80 11.79
N LEU A 163 -3.89 -2.64 12.90
CA LEU A 163 -3.30 -2.25 14.19
C LEU A 163 -2.38 -3.35 14.73
N LEU A 164 -2.86 -4.59 14.72
CA LEU A 164 -2.13 -5.76 15.19
C LEU A 164 -0.84 -5.97 14.38
N SER A 165 -0.89 -5.91 13.04
CA SER A 165 0.32 -6.01 12.20
C SER A 165 1.23 -4.78 12.23
N GLY A 166 0.85 -3.72 12.95
CA GLY A 166 1.61 -2.47 13.03
C GLY A 166 1.56 -1.62 11.76
N LEU A 167 0.68 -1.91 10.81
CA LEU A 167 0.43 -1.04 9.65
C LEU A 167 -0.18 0.29 10.09
N TYR A 168 -1.06 0.26 11.09
CA TYR A 168 -1.57 1.45 11.78
C TYR A 168 -0.94 1.60 13.15
N ARG A 169 -0.68 2.85 13.53
CA ARG A 169 -0.29 3.20 14.89
C ARG A 169 -1.54 3.49 15.71
N PRO A 170 -1.60 3.02 16.97
CA PRO A 170 -2.71 3.34 17.87
C PRO A 170 -2.80 4.85 18.11
N SER A 171 -4.02 5.39 18.17
CA SER A 171 -4.30 6.77 18.58
C SER A 171 -4.23 6.94 20.10
N ALA A 172 -4.59 5.89 20.85
CA ALA A 172 -4.42 5.79 22.29
C ALA A 172 -4.13 4.33 22.70
N GLY A 173 -3.67 4.14 23.94
CA GLY A 173 -3.25 2.83 24.45
C GLY A 173 -1.83 2.45 24.05
N ALA A 174 -1.49 1.18 24.23
CA ALA A 174 -0.14 0.67 23.96
C ALA A 174 -0.17 -0.78 23.42
N ILE A 175 0.80 -1.08 22.55
CA ILE A 175 1.14 -2.46 22.18
C ILE A 175 2.37 -2.86 22.98
N LEU A 176 2.34 -4.06 23.56
CA LEU A 176 3.42 -4.60 24.36
C LEU A 176 3.87 -5.97 23.84
N ILE A 177 5.16 -6.25 23.95
CA ILE A 177 5.75 -7.59 23.77
C ILE A 177 6.40 -7.98 25.09
N ASP A 178 6.01 -9.13 25.65
CA ASP A 178 6.50 -9.64 26.95
C ASP A 178 6.45 -8.59 28.08
N GLY A 179 5.40 -7.76 28.07
CA GLY A 179 5.19 -6.67 29.02
C GLY A 179 5.97 -5.38 28.76
N GLN A 180 6.80 -5.31 27.72
CA GLN A 180 7.52 -4.10 27.30
C GLN A 180 6.76 -3.35 26.22
N VAL A 181 6.58 -2.04 26.38
CA VAL A 181 5.86 -1.20 25.42
C VAL A 181 6.71 -0.99 24.16
N ILE A 182 6.10 -1.18 22.99
CA ILE A 182 6.75 -0.96 21.69
C ILE A 182 6.86 0.53 21.40
N GLY A 183 8.09 1.03 21.33
CA GLY A 183 8.40 2.42 20.99
C GLY A 183 8.37 2.72 19.49
N SER A 184 8.75 3.97 19.14
CA SER A 184 8.93 4.38 17.74
C SER A 184 10.00 3.56 17.03
N ASP A 185 11.10 3.29 17.73
CA ASP A 185 12.34 2.71 17.20
C ASP A 185 12.19 1.19 17.00
N ASP A 186 11.36 0.56 17.84
CA ASP A 186 11.02 -0.86 17.77
C ASP A 186 9.98 -1.20 16.69
N TRP A 187 9.29 -0.19 16.15
CA TRP A 187 8.11 -0.39 15.31
C TRP A 187 8.40 -1.18 14.03
N LEU A 188 9.59 -1.00 13.44
CA LEU A 188 10.01 -1.75 12.26
C LEU A 188 10.26 -3.22 12.60
N ALA A 189 10.91 -3.49 13.74
CA ALA A 189 11.13 -4.85 14.22
C ALA A 189 9.83 -5.55 14.62
N TYR A 190 8.90 -4.82 15.23
CA TYR A 190 7.56 -5.31 15.53
C TYR A 190 6.83 -5.78 14.28
N ARG A 191 6.86 -4.99 13.19
CA ARG A 191 6.27 -5.39 11.90
C ARG A 191 6.89 -6.66 11.34
N GLN A 192 8.18 -6.90 11.58
CA GLN A 192 8.85 -8.13 11.15
C GLN A 192 8.42 -9.39 11.91
N LEU A 193 7.61 -9.29 12.95
CA LEU A 193 6.97 -10.47 13.55
C LEU A 193 5.86 -11.05 12.66
N PHE A 194 5.32 -10.25 11.74
CA PHE A 194 4.13 -10.58 10.98
C PHE A 194 4.45 -10.91 9.53
N ALA A 195 3.88 -12.02 9.05
CA ALA A 195 3.57 -12.21 7.64
C ALA A 195 2.05 -12.13 7.48
N SER A 196 1.56 -11.37 6.51
CA SER A 196 0.13 -11.06 6.39
C SER A 196 -0.43 -11.27 5.00
N VAL A 197 -1.61 -11.87 4.90
CA VAL A 197 -2.40 -11.90 3.66
C VAL A 197 -3.73 -11.21 3.91
N PHE A 198 -3.82 -9.94 3.50
CA PHE A 198 -5.06 -9.15 3.58
C PHE A 198 -6.03 -9.47 2.43
N THR A 199 -7.30 -9.10 2.60
CA THR A 199 -8.33 -9.26 1.56
C THR A 199 -7.96 -8.52 0.27
N ASP A 200 -7.37 -7.33 0.39
CA ASP A 200 -6.92 -6.44 -0.70
C ASP A 200 -5.43 -6.60 -1.06
N PHE A 201 -4.92 -7.84 -1.05
CA PHE A 201 -3.50 -8.11 -1.32
C PHE A 201 -3.05 -7.87 -2.77
N HIS A 202 -1.76 -7.61 -2.92
CA HIS A 202 -1.03 -7.66 -4.18
C HIS A 202 -0.16 -8.93 -4.24
N LEU A 203 -0.12 -9.60 -5.40
CA LEU A 203 0.74 -10.76 -5.60
C LEU A 203 2.04 -10.30 -6.27
N PHE A 204 3.11 -10.20 -5.50
CA PHE A 204 4.44 -9.90 -6.03
C PHE A 204 5.00 -11.08 -6.82
N ALA A 205 5.73 -10.78 -7.89
CA ALA A 205 6.38 -11.82 -8.70
C ALA A 205 7.65 -12.36 -8.03
N GLN A 206 8.37 -11.54 -7.29
CA GLN A 206 9.62 -11.93 -6.63
C GLN A 206 9.34 -12.79 -5.39
N LEU A 207 10.05 -13.91 -5.27
CA LEU A 207 9.96 -14.83 -4.15
C LEU A 207 11.06 -14.50 -3.13
N LEU A 208 10.69 -13.87 -2.02
CA LEU A 208 11.62 -13.46 -0.98
C LEU A 208 11.64 -14.45 0.19
N GLY A 209 12.82 -14.71 0.74
CA GLY A 209 13.03 -15.44 1.98
C GLY A 209 13.03 -14.53 3.21
N ALA A 210 13.33 -15.12 4.37
CA ALA A 210 13.31 -14.42 5.66
C ALA A 210 14.29 -13.23 5.76
N ASP A 211 15.41 -13.30 5.04
CA ASP A 211 16.47 -12.29 4.99
C ASP A 211 16.24 -11.22 3.91
N GLY A 212 15.09 -11.27 3.20
CA GLY A 212 14.79 -10.35 2.11
C GLY A 212 15.57 -10.63 0.82
N GLN A 213 16.32 -11.74 0.75
CA GLN A 213 16.92 -12.23 -0.49
C GLN A 213 16.01 -13.23 -1.19
N ASN A 214 16.45 -13.77 -2.31
CA ASN A 214 15.69 -14.81 -3.01
C ASN A 214 15.47 -16.03 -2.09
N ALA A 215 14.23 -16.51 -2.05
CA ALA A 215 13.86 -17.66 -1.25
C ALA A 215 14.62 -18.94 -1.68
N ASP A 216 14.85 -19.84 -0.72
CA ASP A 216 15.43 -21.15 -0.99
C ASP A 216 14.52 -21.93 -1.96
N VAL A 217 15.12 -22.45 -3.03
CA VAL A 217 14.42 -23.24 -4.05
C VAL A 217 13.73 -24.45 -3.42
N ALA A 218 14.33 -25.08 -2.41
CA ALA A 218 13.73 -26.23 -1.73
C ALA A 218 12.43 -25.86 -1.00
N ASP A 219 12.41 -24.71 -0.32
CA ASP A 219 11.22 -24.20 0.36
C ASP A 219 10.12 -23.83 -0.64
N VAL A 220 10.51 -23.18 -1.75
CA VAL A 220 9.58 -22.81 -2.82
C VAL A 220 8.93 -24.06 -3.43
N GLU A 221 9.73 -25.07 -3.78
CA GLU A 221 9.20 -26.33 -4.33
C GLU A 221 8.29 -27.05 -3.33
N HIS A 222 8.68 -27.09 -2.06
CA HIS A 222 7.88 -27.68 -0.99
C HIS A 222 6.50 -27.04 -0.90
N TRP A 223 6.43 -25.70 -0.82
CA TRP A 223 5.16 -25.00 -0.68
C TRP A 223 4.33 -25.00 -1.96
N LEU A 224 4.95 -24.93 -3.14
CA LEU A 224 4.24 -25.09 -4.41
C LEU A 224 3.57 -26.46 -4.52
N GLU A 225 4.24 -27.51 -4.06
CA GLU A 225 3.65 -28.85 -4.00
C GLU A 225 2.53 -28.91 -2.97
N LYS A 226 2.79 -28.46 -1.75
CA LYS A 226 1.82 -28.50 -0.64
C LYS A 226 0.55 -27.70 -0.92
N LEU A 227 0.67 -26.60 -1.67
CA LEU A 227 -0.45 -25.71 -2.02
C LEU A 227 -1.10 -26.06 -3.37
N HIS A 228 -0.71 -27.18 -3.99
CA HIS A 228 -1.23 -27.67 -5.28
C HIS A 228 -1.04 -26.66 -6.42
N MET A 229 0.11 -25.96 -6.42
CA MET A 229 0.50 -24.93 -7.40
C MET A 229 1.67 -25.33 -8.29
N LYS A 230 2.40 -26.41 -7.98
CA LYS A 230 3.59 -26.89 -8.72
C LYS A 230 3.40 -27.00 -10.24
N HIS A 231 2.26 -27.51 -10.69
CA HIS A 231 1.96 -27.68 -12.12
C HIS A 231 1.34 -26.45 -12.80
N LYS A 232 1.06 -25.39 -12.04
CA LYS A 232 0.38 -24.17 -12.52
C LYS A 232 1.33 -22.98 -12.63
N VAL A 233 2.43 -23.03 -11.90
CA VAL A 233 3.39 -21.93 -11.80
C VAL A 233 4.64 -22.27 -12.60
N GLN A 234 5.19 -21.28 -13.27
CA GLN A 234 6.52 -21.35 -13.87
C GLN A 234 7.40 -20.30 -13.18
N LEU A 235 8.63 -20.71 -12.88
CA LEU A 235 9.60 -19.90 -12.17
C LEU A 235 10.84 -19.65 -13.03
N ALA A 236 11.41 -18.45 -12.91
CA ALA A 236 12.76 -18.16 -13.39
C ALA A 236 13.44 -17.19 -12.42
N ASP A 237 14.69 -17.48 -12.05
CA ASP A 237 15.55 -16.59 -11.24
C ASP A 237 14.87 -16.05 -9.97
N GLY A 238 14.14 -16.89 -9.24
CA GLY A 238 13.42 -16.51 -8.01
C GLY A 238 12.14 -15.68 -8.25
N HIS A 239 11.62 -15.68 -9.48
CA HIS A 239 10.41 -14.93 -9.85
C HIS A 239 9.33 -15.83 -10.47
N LEU A 240 8.08 -15.51 -10.18
CA LEU A 240 6.90 -15.98 -10.91
C LEU A 240 6.89 -15.36 -12.32
N LEU A 241 6.83 -16.20 -13.36
CA LEU A 241 6.78 -15.72 -14.75
C LEU A 241 5.43 -15.13 -15.16
N ASP A 242 4.36 -15.51 -14.47
CA ASP A 242 3.01 -14.96 -14.63
C ASP A 242 2.39 -14.77 -13.25
N THR A 243 1.53 -13.76 -13.11
CA THR A 243 0.75 -13.47 -11.90
C THR A 243 -0.76 -13.53 -12.15
N ARG A 244 -1.18 -13.81 -13.40
CA ARG A 244 -2.57 -13.94 -13.81
C ARG A 244 -3.12 -15.33 -13.47
N PHE A 245 -3.60 -15.46 -12.24
CA PHE A 245 -4.25 -16.67 -11.75
C PHE A 245 -5.68 -16.40 -11.28
N SER A 246 -6.46 -17.46 -11.06
CA SER A 246 -7.76 -17.31 -10.39
C SER A 246 -7.58 -16.77 -8.97
N GLN A 247 -8.61 -16.14 -8.39
CA GLN A 247 -8.47 -15.52 -7.06
C GLN A 247 -8.02 -16.52 -5.97
N GLY A 248 -8.60 -17.72 -5.93
CA GLY A 248 -8.16 -18.76 -4.99
C GLY A 248 -6.69 -19.17 -5.19
N GLN A 249 -6.22 -19.26 -6.44
CA GLN A 249 -4.81 -19.55 -6.75
C GLN A 249 -3.88 -18.40 -6.35
N ARG A 250 -4.29 -17.14 -6.60
CA ARG A 250 -3.55 -15.96 -6.15
C ARG A 250 -3.43 -15.93 -4.64
N LYS A 251 -4.51 -16.24 -3.90
CA LYS A 251 -4.48 -16.36 -2.43
C LYS A 251 -3.56 -17.49 -1.94
N ARG A 252 -3.49 -18.63 -2.63
CA ARG A 252 -2.52 -19.70 -2.32
C ARG A 252 -1.09 -19.22 -2.51
N LEU A 253 -0.79 -18.51 -3.59
CA LEU A 253 0.55 -17.97 -3.81
C LEU A 253 0.88 -16.84 -2.82
N ALA A 254 -0.09 -16.02 -2.43
CA ALA A 254 0.11 -15.03 -1.37
C ALA A 254 0.42 -15.70 -0.01
N LEU A 255 -0.27 -16.79 0.33
CA LEU A 255 0.05 -17.59 1.50
C LEU A 255 1.46 -18.20 1.40
N MET A 256 1.84 -18.70 0.22
CA MET A 256 3.22 -19.19 0.00
C MET A 256 4.25 -18.09 0.28
N LEU A 257 4.08 -16.90 -0.30
CA LEU A 257 5.00 -15.77 -0.08
C LEU A 257 5.11 -15.45 1.42
N ALA A 258 3.97 -15.35 2.11
CA ALA A 258 3.96 -15.12 3.56
C ALA A 258 4.69 -16.23 4.36
N LEU A 259 4.61 -17.49 3.92
CA LEU A 259 5.28 -18.62 4.56
C LEU A 259 6.80 -18.64 4.29
N LEU A 260 7.24 -18.19 3.11
CA LEU A 260 8.66 -18.10 2.74
C LEU A 260 9.41 -17.06 3.59
N GLU A 261 8.71 -16.03 4.08
CA GLU A 261 9.26 -15.05 5.00
C GLU A 261 9.58 -15.62 6.39
N LYS A 262 9.02 -16.78 6.77
CA LYS A 262 9.26 -17.49 8.05
C LYS A 262 9.08 -16.59 9.28
N ARG A 263 8.03 -15.76 9.29
CA ARG A 263 7.69 -14.89 10.42
C ARG A 263 6.95 -15.66 11.52
N ASP A 264 7.05 -15.18 12.77
CA ASP A 264 6.48 -15.85 13.95
C ASP A 264 4.93 -15.80 14.00
N ILE A 265 4.33 -14.77 13.39
CA ILE A 265 2.89 -14.53 13.37
C ILE A 265 2.39 -14.49 11.93
N LEU A 266 1.45 -15.38 11.61
CA LEU A 266 0.74 -15.38 10.33
C LEU A 266 -0.65 -14.75 10.51
N LEU A 267 -0.87 -13.61 9.87
CA LEU A 267 -2.15 -12.91 9.87
C LEU A 267 -2.88 -13.18 8.55
N LEU A 268 -4.12 -13.65 8.61
CA LEU A 268 -4.93 -13.98 7.43
C LEU A 268 -6.28 -13.25 7.50
N ASP A 269 -6.53 -12.30 6.59
CA ASP A 269 -7.82 -11.61 6.49
C ASP A 269 -8.71 -12.31 5.44
N GLU A 270 -9.76 -13.00 5.90
CA GLU A 270 -10.74 -13.73 5.08
C GLU A 270 -10.11 -14.63 4.00
N TRP A 271 -8.93 -15.19 4.29
CA TRP A 271 -8.13 -15.90 3.29
C TRP A 271 -8.87 -17.12 2.70
N ALA A 272 -9.58 -17.87 3.55
CA ALA A 272 -10.26 -19.10 3.19
C ALA A 272 -11.52 -18.88 2.32
N ALA A 273 -12.09 -17.68 2.32
CA ALA A 273 -13.37 -17.38 1.66
C ALA A 273 -13.34 -17.58 0.13
N ASP A 274 -12.19 -17.34 -0.51
CA ASP A 274 -12.03 -17.53 -1.97
C ASP A 274 -11.54 -18.94 -2.37
N GLN A 275 -11.44 -19.86 -1.41
CA GLN A 275 -10.99 -21.22 -1.68
C GLN A 275 -12.16 -22.14 -2.03
N ASP A 276 -11.90 -23.10 -2.92
CA ASP A 276 -12.85 -24.18 -3.16
C ASP A 276 -13.07 -25.02 -1.89
N PRO A 277 -14.23 -25.68 -1.71
CA PRO A 277 -14.56 -26.39 -0.48
C PRO A 277 -13.53 -27.46 -0.06
N LEU A 278 -12.89 -28.13 -1.03
CA LEU A 278 -11.88 -29.15 -0.74
C LEU A 278 -10.62 -28.51 -0.17
N PHE A 279 -10.12 -27.46 -0.82
CA PHE A 279 -8.92 -26.77 -0.34
C PHE A 279 -9.16 -25.99 0.94
N ARG A 280 -10.36 -25.43 1.13
CA ARG A 280 -10.76 -24.80 2.40
C ARG A 280 -10.68 -25.81 3.55
N ARG A 281 -11.21 -27.02 3.37
CA ARG A 281 -11.09 -28.10 4.36
C ARG A 281 -9.64 -28.49 4.62
N PHE A 282 -8.83 -28.60 3.57
CA PHE A 282 -7.39 -28.88 3.68
C PHE A 282 -6.66 -27.80 4.48
N PHE A 283 -6.94 -26.53 4.22
CA PHE A 283 -6.37 -25.41 4.98
C PHE A 283 -6.67 -25.52 6.47
N TYR A 284 -7.94 -25.65 6.84
CA TYR A 284 -8.33 -25.69 8.26
C TYR A 284 -7.85 -26.95 8.96
N ARG A 285 -7.95 -28.12 8.34
CA ARG A 285 -7.69 -29.42 9.01
C ARG A 285 -6.27 -29.94 8.86
N GLU A 286 -5.48 -29.41 7.92
CA GLU A 286 -4.10 -29.87 7.71
C GLU A 286 -3.08 -28.75 7.83
N LEU A 287 -3.28 -27.60 7.15
CA LEU A 287 -2.30 -26.51 7.18
C LEU A 287 -2.27 -25.79 8.54
N LEU A 288 -3.41 -25.41 9.10
CA LEU A 288 -3.43 -24.72 10.41
C LEU A 288 -2.80 -25.59 11.53
N PRO A 289 -3.13 -26.88 11.68
CA PRO A 289 -2.46 -27.74 12.66
C PRO A 289 -0.96 -27.90 12.38
N MET A 290 -0.53 -27.87 11.12
CA MET A 290 0.88 -27.91 10.75
C MET A 290 1.61 -26.63 11.22
N PHE A 291 1.06 -25.46 10.95
CA PHE A 291 1.64 -24.18 11.37
C PHE A 291 1.76 -24.11 12.89
N LYS A 292 0.71 -24.54 13.59
CA LYS A 292 0.71 -24.64 15.05
C LYS A 292 1.80 -25.57 15.59
N LYS A 293 1.98 -26.75 14.98
CA LYS A 293 3.07 -27.68 15.34
C LYS A 293 4.46 -27.10 15.10
N ALA A 294 4.60 -26.23 14.11
CA ALA A 294 5.83 -25.49 13.84
C ALA A 294 6.03 -24.28 14.78
N GLY A 295 5.10 -24.02 15.71
CA GLY A 295 5.18 -22.91 16.66
C GLY A 295 4.77 -21.55 16.08
N VAL A 296 4.19 -21.52 14.88
CA VAL A 296 3.69 -20.30 14.24
C VAL A 296 2.38 -19.90 14.91
N THR A 297 2.29 -18.64 15.31
CA THR A 297 1.05 -18.04 15.83
C THR A 297 0.17 -17.67 14.67
N VAL A 298 -1.11 -18.06 14.66
CA VAL A 298 -2.03 -17.74 13.56
C VAL A 298 -3.13 -16.84 14.07
N PHE A 299 -3.31 -15.69 13.44
CA PHE A 299 -4.47 -14.81 13.65
C PHE A 299 -5.27 -14.74 12.36
N ALA A 300 -6.43 -15.39 12.32
CA ALA A 300 -7.24 -15.48 11.11
C ALA A 300 -8.62 -14.83 11.29
N ILE A 301 -8.97 -13.93 10.38
CA ILE A 301 -10.33 -13.41 10.24
C ILE A 301 -11.11 -14.40 9.39
N SER A 302 -12.19 -14.95 9.95
CA SER A 302 -12.97 -15.98 9.26
C SER A 302 -14.46 -15.91 9.61
N HIS A 303 -15.27 -16.26 8.62
CA HIS A 303 -16.71 -16.50 8.76
C HIS A 303 -17.06 -17.99 8.60
N ASP A 304 -16.05 -18.87 8.50
CA ASP A 304 -16.26 -20.31 8.36
C ASP A 304 -16.49 -20.95 9.74
N ASP A 305 -17.67 -20.68 10.27
CA ASP A 305 -18.22 -21.18 11.52
C ASP A 305 -18.05 -22.68 11.78
N GLN A 306 -18.18 -23.51 10.74
CA GLN A 306 -17.93 -24.97 10.77
C GLN A 306 -16.52 -25.40 11.19
N TYR A 307 -15.56 -24.46 11.27
CA TYR A 307 -14.17 -24.71 11.65
C TYR A 307 -13.73 -23.94 12.90
N PHE A 308 -14.63 -23.22 13.58
CA PHE A 308 -14.30 -22.45 14.80
C PHE A 308 -13.85 -23.32 15.98
N ASP A 309 -14.13 -24.62 15.93
CA ASP A 309 -13.62 -25.63 16.87
C ASP A 309 -12.10 -25.82 16.77
N LEU A 310 -11.49 -25.51 15.62
CA LEU A 310 -10.06 -25.70 15.37
C LEU A 310 -9.17 -24.56 15.90
N ALA A 311 -9.75 -23.41 16.24
CA ALA A 311 -9.02 -22.34 16.90
C ALA A 311 -8.79 -22.66 18.38
N ASP A 312 -7.72 -22.15 18.97
CA ASP A 312 -7.57 -22.15 20.43
C ASP A 312 -8.58 -21.20 21.07
N ARG A 313 -8.74 -20.03 20.47
CA ARG A 313 -9.59 -18.94 20.95
C ARG A 313 -10.39 -18.33 19.82
N LEU A 314 -11.63 -17.97 20.13
CA LEU A 314 -12.54 -17.30 19.22
C LEU A 314 -12.88 -15.93 19.78
N VAL A 315 -12.62 -14.89 19.00
CA VAL A 315 -12.81 -13.50 19.38
C VAL A 315 -13.83 -12.89 18.43
N LYS A 316 -14.78 -12.12 18.95
CA LYS A 316 -15.81 -11.42 18.19
C LYS A 316 -15.55 -9.92 18.25
N MET A 317 -15.60 -9.29 17.08
CA MET A 317 -15.58 -7.84 16.95
C MET A 317 -16.95 -7.31 16.50
N GLU A 318 -17.44 -6.31 17.22
CA GLU A 318 -18.76 -5.71 17.01
C GLU A 318 -18.68 -4.21 17.29
N SER A 319 -19.03 -3.40 16.28
CA SER A 319 -19.04 -1.92 16.38
C SER A 319 -17.77 -1.32 17.02
N GLY A 320 -16.59 -1.77 16.58
CA GLY A 320 -15.31 -1.28 17.07
C GLY A 320 -14.82 -1.92 18.38
N GLN A 321 -15.66 -2.72 19.05
CA GLN A 321 -15.32 -3.35 20.33
C GLN A 321 -14.95 -4.83 20.17
N LEU A 322 -14.01 -5.29 20.98
CA LEU A 322 -13.50 -6.66 20.97
C LEU A 322 -14.01 -7.45 22.19
N SER A 323 -14.48 -8.67 21.97
CA SER A 323 -14.92 -9.57 23.05
C SER A 323 -14.48 -11.01 22.76
N GLU A 324 -14.05 -11.73 23.79
CA GLU A 324 -13.70 -13.15 23.65
C GLU A 324 -14.91 -14.04 23.93
N LEU A 325 -15.13 -15.05 23.07
CA LEU A 325 -16.21 -16.01 23.24
C LEU A 325 -15.72 -17.22 24.05
N GLN A 326 -16.40 -17.50 25.16
CA GLN A 326 -16.10 -18.61 26.08
C GLN A 326 -17.35 -19.46 26.35
N GLY A 327 -17.15 -20.72 26.71
CA GLY A 327 -18.21 -21.66 27.11
C GLY A 327 -19.32 -21.80 26.05
N ASP A 328 -20.57 -21.76 26.50
CA ASP A 328 -21.77 -21.95 25.65
C ASP A 328 -21.83 -20.98 24.46
N ARG A 329 -21.30 -19.76 24.61
CA ARG A 329 -21.29 -18.77 23.52
C ARG A 329 -20.39 -19.19 22.36
N ARG A 330 -19.28 -19.88 22.68
CA ARG A 330 -18.39 -20.45 21.67
C ARG A 330 -19.04 -21.65 21.00
N GLU A 331 -19.66 -22.54 21.78
CA GLU A 331 -20.37 -23.70 21.23
C GLU A 331 -21.52 -23.29 20.31
N ASN A 332 -22.31 -22.28 20.69
CA ASN A 332 -23.42 -21.80 19.88
C ASN A 332 -22.94 -21.18 18.57
N ALA A 333 -21.86 -20.39 18.59
CA ALA A 333 -21.26 -19.84 17.37
C ALA A 333 -20.79 -20.95 16.39
N SER A 334 -20.42 -22.11 16.91
CA SER A 334 -20.09 -23.29 16.10
C SER A 334 -21.31 -24.15 15.72
N ARG A 335 -22.43 -24.05 16.45
CA ARG A 335 -23.66 -24.83 16.21
C ARG A 335 -24.63 -24.16 15.26
N ASP A 336 -24.76 -22.83 15.27
CA ASP A 336 -25.57 -22.07 14.32
C ASP A 336 -25.19 -22.43 12.86
N ALA A 337 -23.89 -22.71 12.63
CA ALA A 337 -23.31 -23.28 11.41
C ALA A 337 -23.91 -24.63 10.97
N VAL A 338 -24.06 -25.54 11.93
CA VAL A 338 -24.44 -26.94 11.68
C VAL A 338 -25.92 -27.03 11.35
N GLU A 339 -26.75 -26.18 11.95
CA GLU A 339 -28.18 -26.09 11.64
C GLU A 339 -28.43 -25.49 10.25
N GLU A 340 -27.66 -24.49 9.83
CA GLU A 340 -27.78 -23.89 8.49
C GLU A 340 -27.35 -24.85 7.36
N ILE A 341 -26.30 -25.66 7.59
CA ILE A 341 -25.89 -26.73 6.66
C ILE A 341 -26.93 -27.86 6.60
N GLY A 342 -27.51 -28.25 7.73
CA GLY A 342 -28.57 -29.27 7.79
C GLY A 342 -29.80 -28.89 6.97
N ALA A 343 -30.21 -27.62 7.05
CA ALA A 343 -31.31 -27.07 6.27
C ALA A 343 -30.98 -26.97 4.76
N ALA A 344 -29.76 -26.52 4.40
CA ALA A 344 -29.33 -26.41 3.01
C ALA A 344 -29.15 -27.78 2.33
N TYR A 345 -28.73 -28.81 3.06
CA TYR A 345 -28.60 -30.18 2.54
C TYR A 345 -29.97 -30.85 2.34
N GLN A 346 -30.94 -30.59 3.24
CA GLN A 346 -32.32 -31.06 3.06
C GLN A 346 -33.00 -30.40 1.86
N MET A 347 -32.83 -29.09 1.64
CA MET A 347 -33.40 -28.42 0.46
C MET A 347 -32.85 -28.98 -0.86
N LYS A 348 -31.53 -29.20 -0.98
CA LYS A 348 -30.95 -29.79 -2.20
C LYS A 348 -31.36 -31.24 -2.46
N THR A 349 -31.69 -31.99 -1.41
CA THR A 349 -32.15 -33.39 -1.55
C THR A 349 -33.62 -33.44 -1.98
N VAL A 350 -34.42 -32.44 -1.61
CA VAL A 350 -35.83 -32.31 -2.00
C VAL A 350 -35.99 -31.75 -3.42
N GLU A 351 -35.06 -30.92 -3.91
CA GLU A 351 -35.05 -30.48 -5.32
C GLU A 351 -34.48 -31.52 -6.30
N ALA A 352 -33.78 -32.54 -5.80
CA ALA A 352 -33.22 -33.64 -6.59
C ALA A 352 -34.09 -34.92 -6.61
N LEU A 353 -35.25 -34.89 -5.95
CA LEU A 353 -36.31 -35.90 -5.98
C LEU A 353 -37.53 -35.33 -6.71
#